data_AF-A8N1J8-F1
#
_entry.id   AF-A8N1J8-F1
#
_cell.length_a   1.000
_cell.length_b   1.000
_cell.length_c   1.000
_cell.angle_alpha   90.00
_cell.angle_beta   90.00
_cell.angle_gamma   90.00
#
_symmetry.space_group_name_H-M   'P 1'
#
loop_
_entity.id
_entity.type
_entity.pdbx_description
1 polymer ?
#
loop_
_entity_poly.entity_id
_entity_poly.type
_entity_poly.pdbx_seq_one_letter_code
_entity_poly.pdbx_strand_id
1 'polypeptide(L)'
;MIDPFCNEALKRLAQAGDQNIKLQKERDDLERERNELRKQVEELRREASQKRVEAPSPQDKSSVDAVKQLSELEMGIKQAQESYRKIENQLKENHAKIGELVASNQRLRNERGLFQQQCRALAASLESSEANLKDALRQYDELRHQLAHPVKTEAAPVASVIRNTLSPPVEKQYKAQITALEAEVSRLTLANKELQQEKERYRQEAETASQRLSKYRNNDHTLRENLVKLQGELTRKRSTSIHSRDSSIASGSQVDAASIRSQRSTASTSAIPSASSSALSVKQESSSSALAKPRHGASTALPLIDLAQIDEGAGEEDQAPTPRPAYTGLESIPAPRRRELASLPIIIPAVAISDLDNAFSRDFISNVLGGSIQPLIVSVSKQPPLSKEREVRKYLCPGLDHNPWCPSIPGHHGYIFVGLGREKTTFQEPEIHNVFVGVKKGKENRRFRYLGKYRAVRVNPLTPDEWNFLDVKVRTTYAKTTKDKTKDSRSVEAIMKAYETGELSVPCVMLQCIGFDENLYTALVAQAAKPPASAQWKKISSSSSSRSNKRALDDYDADQDDSSRHKRRTLTTSRRAS
;
A
#
# COMPACT_ATOMS: atom_id res chain seq x y z
N MET A 1 1.64 24.84 -14.50
CA MET A 1 1.70 23.77 -13.47
C MET A 1 2.50 22.62 -14.03
N ILE A 2 3.61 22.23 -13.38
CA ILE A 2 4.38 21.05 -13.79
C ILE A 2 3.63 19.81 -13.32
N ASP A 3 3.36 18.89 -14.24
CA ASP A 3 2.65 17.63 -14.02
C ASP A 3 3.22 16.87 -12.79
N PRO A 4 2.39 16.46 -11.81
CA PRO A 4 2.81 15.66 -10.66
C PRO A 4 3.64 14.43 -11.03
N PHE A 5 3.37 13.83 -12.20
CA PHE A 5 4.14 12.72 -12.72
C PHE A 5 5.58 13.13 -13.07
N CYS A 6 5.76 14.25 -13.75
CA CYS A 6 7.10 14.78 -14.07
C CYS A 6 7.89 15.09 -12.80
N ASN A 7 7.24 15.58 -11.75
CA ASN A 7 7.91 15.83 -10.47
C ASN A 7 8.37 14.54 -9.78
N GLU A 8 7.58 13.48 -9.80
CA GLU A 8 8.00 12.20 -9.20
C GLU A 8 9.09 11.52 -10.05
N ALA A 9 9.02 11.61 -11.39
CA ALA A 9 10.07 11.12 -12.28
C ALA A 9 11.40 11.87 -12.07
N LEU A 10 11.37 13.21 -12.01
CA LEU A 10 12.55 14.03 -11.71
C LEU A 10 13.13 13.72 -10.33
N LYS A 11 12.27 13.47 -9.35
CA LYS A 11 12.70 13.12 -8.00
C LYS A 11 13.31 11.72 -7.92
N ARG A 12 12.79 10.74 -8.67
CA ARG A 12 13.44 9.42 -8.80
C ARG A 12 14.78 9.53 -9.50
N LEU A 13 14.88 10.36 -10.53
CA LEU A 13 16.12 10.64 -11.23
C LEU A 13 17.15 11.28 -10.28
N ALA A 14 16.72 12.26 -9.49
CA ALA A 14 17.57 12.91 -8.48
C ALA A 14 18.05 11.90 -7.42
N GLN A 15 17.15 11.07 -6.89
CA GLN A 15 17.53 10.03 -5.92
C GLN A 15 18.48 8.98 -6.49
N ALA A 16 18.29 8.58 -7.75
CA ALA A 16 19.22 7.69 -8.43
C ALA A 16 20.58 8.36 -8.61
N GLY A 17 20.61 9.66 -8.93
CA GLY A 17 21.82 10.48 -8.97
C GLY A 17 22.54 10.53 -7.62
N ASP A 18 21.83 10.82 -6.54
CA ASP A 18 22.40 10.89 -5.18
C ASP A 18 22.99 9.54 -4.74
N GLN A 19 22.29 8.44 -5.06
CA GLN A 19 22.77 7.09 -4.77
C GLN A 19 24.02 6.76 -5.58
N ASN A 20 24.09 7.18 -6.84
CA ASN A 20 25.27 7.00 -7.69
C ASN A 20 26.47 7.78 -7.15
N ILE A 21 26.27 9.04 -6.72
CA ILE A 21 27.29 9.85 -6.05
C ILE A 21 27.79 9.16 -4.77
N LYS A 22 26.90 8.61 -3.96
CA LYS A 22 27.27 7.90 -2.72
C LYS A 22 28.11 6.67 -3.01
N LEU A 23 27.69 5.82 -3.95
CA LEU A 23 28.43 4.62 -4.36
C LEU A 23 29.80 4.97 -4.96
N GLN A 24 29.88 6.08 -5.70
CA GLN A 24 31.14 6.55 -6.26
C GLN A 24 32.12 6.98 -5.17
N LYS A 25 31.64 7.69 -4.16
CA LYS A 25 32.45 8.05 -2.99
C LYS A 25 32.92 6.82 -2.22
N GLU A 26 32.04 5.84 -2.00
CA GLU A 26 32.39 4.59 -1.32
C GLU A 26 33.44 3.77 -2.09
N ARG A 27 33.34 3.73 -3.43
CA ARG A 27 34.35 3.14 -4.30
C ARG A 27 35.71 3.84 -4.14
N ASP A 28 35.72 5.17 -4.12
CA ASP A 28 36.95 5.96 -4.00
C ASP A 28 37.57 5.82 -2.59
N ASP A 29 36.76 5.69 -1.54
CA ASP A 29 37.19 5.45 -0.16
C ASP A 29 37.87 4.08 -0.03
N LEU A 30 37.21 3.04 -0.55
CA LEU A 30 37.79 1.70 -0.61
C LEU A 30 39.11 1.75 -1.40
N GLU A 31 39.16 2.43 -2.56
CA GLU A 31 40.38 2.49 -3.41
C GLU A 31 41.60 3.02 -2.66
N ARG A 32 41.37 3.99 -1.78
CA ARG A 32 42.41 4.48 -0.88
C ARG A 32 42.84 3.40 0.12
N GLU A 33 41.90 2.68 0.74
CA GLU A 33 42.20 1.58 1.66
C GLU A 33 43.00 0.44 0.99
N ARG A 34 42.59 0.02 -0.21
CA ARG A 34 43.33 -1.00 -0.99
C ARG A 34 44.76 -0.57 -1.28
N ASN A 35 44.95 0.70 -1.65
CA ASN A 35 46.29 1.23 -1.97
C ASN A 35 47.16 1.31 -0.70
N GLU A 36 46.58 1.68 0.44
CA GLU A 36 47.27 1.71 1.73
C GLU A 36 47.69 0.29 2.18
N LEU A 37 46.78 -0.69 2.09
CA LEU A 37 47.10 -2.09 2.41
C LEU A 37 48.20 -2.66 1.51
N ARG A 38 48.20 -2.33 0.21
CA ARG A 38 49.29 -2.71 -0.71
C ARG A 38 50.63 -2.14 -0.26
N LYS A 39 50.66 -0.87 0.14
CA LYS A 39 51.86 -0.21 0.65
C LYS A 39 52.38 -0.89 1.93
N GLN A 40 51.50 -1.24 2.86
CA GLN A 40 51.86 -1.98 4.08
C GLN A 40 52.45 -3.37 3.76
N VAL A 41 51.89 -4.10 2.79
CA VAL A 41 52.44 -5.40 2.36
C VAL A 41 53.83 -5.23 1.73
N GLU A 42 54.05 -4.21 0.91
CA GLU A 42 55.38 -3.92 0.35
C GLU A 42 56.41 -3.57 1.42
N GLU A 43 56.01 -2.79 2.43
CA GLU A 43 56.86 -2.44 3.57
C GLU A 43 57.24 -3.66 4.42
N LEU A 44 56.27 -4.51 4.78
CA LEU A 44 56.52 -5.76 5.50
C LEU A 44 57.42 -6.72 4.70
N ARG A 45 57.24 -6.80 3.37
CA ARG A 45 58.13 -7.59 2.50
C ARG A 45 59.56 -7.03 2.49
N ARG A 46 59.73 -5.71 2.52
CA ARG A 46 61.04 -5.06 2.61
C ARG A 46 61.70 -5.35 3.96
N GLU A 47 60.98 -5.24 5.07
CA GLU A 47 61.47 -5.57 6.42
C GLU A 47 61.87 -7.03 6.56
N ALA A 48 61.03 -7.96 6.06
CA ALA A 48 61.34 -9.39 6.06
C ALA A 48 62.59 -9.71 5.22
N SER A 49 62.81 -8.98 4.12
CA SER A 49 64.01 -9.13 3.28
C SER A 49 65.26 -8.57 3.95
N GLN A 50 65.16 -7.45 4.68
CA GLN A 50 66.27 -6.89 5.46
C GLN A 50 66.69 -7.81 6.63
N LYS A 51 65.72 -8.36 7.38
CA LYS A 51 65.99 -9.29 8.49
C LYS A 51 66.63 -10.61 8.04
N ARG A 52 66.54 -10.98 6.76
CA ARG A 52 67.13 -12.21 6.20
C ARG A 52 68.63 -12.11 5.93
N VAL A 53 69.22 -10.90 5.96
CA VAL A 53 70.65 -10.67 5.68
C VAL A 53 71.53 -10.68 6.94
N GLU A 54 70.94 -10.62 8.13
CA GLU A 54 71.66 -10.80 9.41
C GLU A 54 71.58 -12.27 9.87
N ALA A 55 72.72 -12.85 10.25
CA ALA A 55 72.99 -14.28 10.37
C ALA A 55 72.12 -15.07 11.40
N PRO A 56 71.98 -16.40 11.26
CA PRO A 56 70.95 -17.18 11.95
C PRO A 56 71.36 -17.61 13.36
N SER A 57 70.63 -17.12 14.37
CA SER A 57 70.53 -17.74 15.69
C SER A 57 69.21 -18.52 15.79
N PRO A 58 69.22 -19.79 16.22
CA PRO A 58 68.06 -20.68 16.11
C PRO A 58 67.17 -20.57 17.34
N GLN A 59 66.28 -19.57 17.43
CA GLN A 59 65.09 -19.63 18.32
C GLN A 59 64.08 -18.47 18.17
N ASP A 60 63.74 -18.02 16.96
CA ASP A 60 62.80 -16.90 16.80
C ASP A 60 61.39 -17.29 16.33
N LYS A 61 60.48 -17.36 17.31
CA LYS A 61 59.02 -17.46 17.12
C LYS A 61 58.45 -16.27 16.32
N SER A 62 59.20 -15.18 16.18
CA SER A 62 58.81 -13.96 15.45
C SER A 62 58.59 -14.16 13.95
N SER A 63 59.24 -15.14 13.32
CA SER A 63 59.10 -15.38 11.86
C SER A 63 57.74 -15.97 11.48
N VAL A 64 57.18 -16.83 12.34
CA VAL A 64 55.88 -17.50 12.10
C VAL A 64 54.73 -16.48 12.14
N ASP A 65 54.81 -15.49 13.02
CA ASP A 65 53.79 -14.45 13.15
C ASP A 65 53.74 -13.53 11.91
N ALA A 66 54.90 -13.21 11.31
CA ALA A 66 54.97 -12.40 10.10
C ALA A 66 54.34 -13.10 8.87
N VAL A 67 54.55 -14.42 8.73
CA VAL A 67 53.94 -15.21 7.65
C VAL A 67 52.41 -15.28 7.81
N LYS A 68 51.93 -15.41 9.04
CA LYS A 68 50.49 -15.40 9.33
C LYS A 68 49.85 -14.04 9.01
N GLN A 69 50.51 -12.94 9.40
CA GLN A 69 50.05 -11.59 9.08
C GLN A 69 50.00 -11.33 7.57
N LEU A 70 51.00 -11.80 6.80
CA LEU A 70 50.97 -11.70 5.33
C LEU A 70 49.80 -12.48 4.73
N SER A 71 49.51 -13.68 5.22
CA SER A 71 48.36 -14.48 4.76
C SER A 71 47.02 -13.81 5.06
N GLU A 72 46.87 -13.19 6.24
CA GLU A 72 45.67 -12.43 6.61
C GLU A 72 45.50 -11.19 5.72
N LEU A 73 46.58 -10.45 5.42
CA LEU A 73 46.55 -9.31 4.50
C LEU A 73 46.23 -9.71 3.06
N GLU A 74 46.78 -10.83 2.57
CA GLU A 74 46.46 -11.35 1.23
C GLU A 74 44.99 -11.76 1.11
N MET A 75 44.42 -12.36 2.17
CA MET A 75 42.99 -12.65 2.25
C MET A 75 42.14 -11.38 2.26
N GLY A 76 42.56 -10.35 3.02
CA GLY A 76 41.91 -9.04 3.04
C GLY A 76 41.90 -8.35 1.68
N ILE A 77 43.01 -8.40 0.93
CA ILE A 77 43.10 -7.84 -0.43
C ILE A 77 42.14 -8.57 -1.38
N LYS A 78 42.04 -9.90 -1.30
CA LYS A 78 41.10 -10.67 -2.13
C LYS A 78 39.64 -10.31 -1.84
N GLN A 79 39.28 -10.19 -0.56
CA GLN A 79 37.92 -9.77 -0.15
C GLN A 79 37.60 -8.35 -0.63
N ALA A 80 38.54 -7.41 -0.52
CA ALA A 80 38.38 -6.06 -1.05
C ALA A 80 38.17 -6.08 -2.58
N GLN A 81 38.97 -6.85 -3.33
CA GLN A 81 38.84 -7.02 -4.78
C GLN A 81 37.45 -7.54 -5.19
N GLU A 82 36.93 -8.53 -4.47
CA GLU A 82 35.59 -9.06 -4.71
C GLU A 82 34.50 -8.02 -4.41
N SER A 83 34.66 -7.25 -3.33
CA SER A 83 33.77 -6.14 -2.99
C SER A 83 33.72 -5.08 -4.11
N TYR A 84 34.87 -4.66 -4.67
CA TYR A 84 34.87 -3.73 -5.82
C TYR A 84 34.14 -4.30 -7.02
N ARG A 85 34.39 -5.57 -7.34
CA ARG A 85 33.76 -6.20 -8.50
C ARG A 85 32.24 -6.18 -8.36
N LYS A 86 31.74 -6.41 -7.14
CA LYS A 86 30.31 -6.31 -6.82
C LYS A 86 29.79 -4.88 -6.99
N ILE A 87 30.50 -3.87 -6.49
CA ILE A 87 30.12 -2.45 -6.63
C ILE A 87 30.16 -2.02 -8.11
N GLU A 88 31.15 -2.45 -8.89
CA GLU A 88 31.27 -2.14 -10.31
C GLU A 88 30.11 -2.74 -11.11
N ASN A 89 29.73 -3.99 -10.81
CA ASN A 89 28.55 -4.62 -11.42
C ASN A 89 27.26 -3.88 -11.06
N GLN A 90 27.10 -3.45 -9.80
CA GLN A 90 25.96 -2.63 -9.38
C GLN A 90 25.92 -1.27 -10.07
N LEU A 91 27.09 -0.62 -10.28
CA LEU A 91 27.17 0.64 -11.01
C LEU A 91 26.78 0.48 -12.49
N LYS A 92 27.16 -0.64 -13.12
CA LYS A 92 26.75 -0.97 -14.50
C LYS A 92 25.25 -1.21 -14.60
N GLU A 93 24.68 -1.99 -13.67
CA GLU A 93 23.23 -2.25 -13.62
C GLU A 93 22.44 -0.95 -13.37
N ASN A 94 22.90 -0.11 -12.46
CA ASN A 94 22.29 1.20 -12.21
C ASN A 94 22.38 2.12 -13.44
N HIS A 95 23.49 2.13 -14.17
CA HIS A 95 23.62 2.89 -15.42
C HIS A 95 22.62 2.41 -16.48
N ALA A 96 22.48 1.09 -16.67
CA ALA A 96 21.51 0.52 -17.59
C ALA A 96 20.08 0.96 -17.21
N LYS A 97 19.72 0.85 -15.93
CA LYS A 97 18.43 1.28 -15.39
C LYS A 97 18.16 2.77 -15.57
N ILE A 98 19.17 3.62 -15.40
CA ILE A 98 19.06 5.06 -15.68
C ILE A 98 18.78 5.28 -17.17
N GLY A 99 19.47 4.58 -18.06
CA GLY A 99 19.25 4.63 -19.50
C GLY A 99 17.80 4.27 -19.89
N GLU A 100 17.27 3.18 -19.35
CA GLU A 100 15.87 2.76 -19.57
C GLU A 100 14.87 3.80 -19.07
N LEU A 101 15.09 4.37 -17.89
CA LEU A 101 14.24 5.41 -17.32
C LEU A 101 14.26 6.70 -18.17
N VAL A 102 15.41 7.06 -18.74
CA VAL A 102 15.52 8.21 -19.65
C VAL A 102 14.75 7.95 -20.94
N ALA A 103 14.91 6.77 -21.56
CA ALA A 103 14.18 6.40 -22.76
C ALA A 103 12.65 6.34 -22.52
N SER A 104 12.22 5.78 -21.39
CA SER A 104 10.81 5.74 -20.99
C SER A 104 10.22 7.15 -20.80
N ASN A 105 10.93 8.04 -20.11
CA ASN A 105 10.50 9.44 -19.95
C ASN A 105 10.37 10.16 -21.30
N GLN A 106 11.26 9.88 -22.26
CA GLN A 106 11.19 10.47 -23.58
C GLN A 106 9.94 10.00 -24.35
N ARG A 107 9.59 8.71 -24.27
CA ARG A 107 8.35 8.16 -24.87
C ARG A 107 7.10 8.84 -24.28
N LEU A 108 7.01 8.94 -22.96
CA LEU A 108 5.87 9.57 -22.28
C LEU A 108 5.73 11.07 -22.63
N ARG A 109 6.84 11.78 -22.85
CA ARG A 109 6.79 13.17 -23.32
C ARG A 109 6.20 13.28 -24.73
N ASN A 110 6.55 12.34 -25.63
CA ASN A 110 6.00 12.29 -26.98
C ASN A 110 4.49 11.98 -26.95
N GLU A 111 4.06 10.98 -26.18
CA GLU A 111 2.65 10.62 -26.02
C GLU A 111 1.82 11.78 -25.44
N ARG A 112 2.31 12.45 -24.40
CA ARG A 112 1.64 13.64 -23.86
C ARG A 112 1.50 14.74 -24.90
N GLY A 113 2.51 14.91 -25.76
CA GLY A 113 2.44 15.84 -26.90
C GLY A 113 1.31 15.49 -27.86
N LEU A 114 1.14 14.21 -28.19
CA LEU A 114 0.06 13.71 -29.04
C LEU A 114 -1.33 13.93 -28.40
N PHE A 115 -1.51 13.56 -27.13
CA PHE A 115 -2.76 13.77 -26.41
C PHE A 115 -3.13 15.25 -26.29
N GLN A 116 -2.13 16.12 -26.07
CA GLN A 116 -2.36 17.56 -26.00
C GLN A 116 -2.81 18.12 -27.36
N GLN A 117 -2.27 17.62 -28.47
CA GLN A 117 -2.74 17.97 -29.81
C GLN A 117 -4.18 17.50 -30.04
N GLN A 118 -4.53 16.27 -29.64
CA GLN A 118 -5.90 15.74 -29.73
C GLN A 118 -6.90 16.57 -28.90
N CYS A 119 -6.56 16.94 -27.67
CA CYS A 119 -7.42 17.77 -26.82
C CYS A 119 -7.65 19.15 -27.46
N ARG A 120 -6.62 19.75 -28.08
CA ARG A 120 -6.77 21.02 -28.82
C ARG A 120 -7.68 20.87 -30.04
N ALA A 121 -7.55 19.78 -30.78
CA ALA A 121 -8.42 19.51 -31.94
C ALA A 121 -9.88 19.32 -31.54
N LEU A 122 -10.15 18.57 -30.46
CA LEU A 122 -11.49 18.40 -29.91
C LEU A 122 -12.07 19.72 -29.38
N ALA A 123 -11.27 20.52 -28.68
CA ALA A 123 -11.69 21.84 -28.20
C ALA A 123 -12.06 22.77 -29.36
N ALA A 124 -11.25 22.82 -30.43
CA ALA A 124 -11.57 23.59 -31.63
C ALA A 124 -12.84 23.09 -32.33
N SER A 125 -13.06 21.77 -32.36
CA SER A 125 -14.30 21.18 -32.90
C SER A 125 -15.54 21.54 -32.07
N LEU A 126 -15.41 21.62 -30.74
CA LEU A 126 -16.49 22.03 -29.84
C LEU A 126 -16.80 23.52 -30.01
N GLU A 127 -15.79 24.37 -30.08
CA GLU A 127 -15.96 25.82 -30.33
C GLU A 127 -16.65 26.06 -31.69
N SER A 128 -16.27 25.28 -32.71
CA SER A 128 -16.92 25.33 -34.02
C SER A 128 -18.39 24.90 -33.97
N SER A 129 -18.73 23.83 -33.23
CA SER A 129 -20.12 23.37 -33.11
C SER A 129 -20.99 24.33 -32.29
N GLU A 130 -20.44 24.95 -31.25
CA GLU A 130 -21.11 26.01 -30.47
C GLU A 130 -21.39 27.26 -31.33
N ALA A 131 -20.44 27.68 -32.15
CA ALA A 131 -20.64 28.78 -33.10
C ALA A 131 -21.75 28.46 -34.11
N ASN A 132 -21.74 27.26 -34.70
CA ASN A 132 -22.77 26.81 -35.63
C ASN A 132 -24.16 26.77 -34.97
N LEU A 133 -24.25 26.29 -33.72
CA LEU A 133 -25.51 26.27 -32.96
C LEU A 133 -26.04 27.70 -32.72
N LYS A 134 -25.15 28.63 -32.37
CA LYS A 134 -25.51 30.03 -32.14
C LYS A 134 -26.03 30.72 -33.41
N ASP A 135 -25.41 30.44 -34.55
CA ASP A 135 -25.88 30.97 -35.84
C ASP A 135 -27.21 30.34 -36.27
N ALA A 136 -27.41 29.04 -36.02
CA ALA A 136 -28.70 28.39 -36.25
C ALA A 136 -29.83 29.00 -35.39
N LEU A 137 -29.55 29.31 -34.12
CA LEU A 137 -30.50 29.99 -33.24
C LEU A 137 -30.85 31.41 -33.74
N ARG A 138 -29.86 32.17 -34.23
CA ARG A 138 -30.12 33.49 -34.84
C ARG A 138 -31.01 33.39 -36.07
N GLN A 139 -30.75 32.43 -36.96
CA GLN A 139 -31.59 32.19 -38.14
C GLN A 139 -33.02 31.80 -37.75
N TYR A 140 -33.18 31.00 -36.71
CA TYR A 140 -34.48 30.63 -36.17
C TYR A 140 -35.25 31.86 -35.66
N ASP A 141 -34.59 32.74 -34.90
CA ASP A 141 -35.20 33.97 -34.39
C ASP A 141 -35.57 34.94 -35.52
N GLU A 142 -34.75 35.05 -36.57
CA GLU A 142 -35.05 35.87 -37.74
C GLU A 142 -36.26 35.35 -38.52
N LEU A 143 -36.34 34.04 -38.77
CA LEU A 143 -37.52 33.42 -39.37
C LEU A 143 -38.77 33.62 -38.51
N ARG A 144 -38.62 33.52 -37.19
CA ARG A 144 -39.71 33.78 -36.24
C ARG A 144 -40.19 35.24 -36.32
N HIS A 145 -39.28 36.20 -36.45
CA HIS A 145 -39.63 37.62 -36.64
C HIS A 145 -40.31 37.88 -37.99
N GLN A 146 -39.86 37.24 -39.06
CA GLN A 146 -40.50 37.33 -40.38
C GLN A 146 -41.94 36.80 -40.36
N LEU A 147 -42.20 35.69 -39.65
CA LEU A 147 -43.56 35.17 -39.47
C LEU A 147 -44.43 36.05 -38.55
N ALA A 148 -43.83 36.73 -37.57
CA ALA A 148 -44.56 37.52 -36.58
C ALA A 148 -45.01 38.90 -37.08
N HIS A 149 -44.50 39.40 -38.21
CA HIS A 149 -45.00 40.64 -38.81
C HIS A 149 -46.43 40.42 -39.34
N PRO A 150 -47.47 41.01 -38.73
CA PRO A 150 -48.81 40.95 -39.28
C PRO A 150 -48.80 41.74 -40.59
N VAL A 151 -49.12 41.06 -41.70
CA VAL A 151 -49.40 41.70 -42.99
C VAL A 151 -50.63 42.60 -42.82
N LYS A 152 -50.41 43.79 -42.28
CA LYS A 152 -51.32 44.91 -42.40
C LYS A 152 -51.02 45.53 -43.75
N THR A 153 -51.81 45.19 -44.75
CA THR A 153 -52.59 46.11 -45.62
C THR A 153 -52.95 45.36 -46.92
N GLU A 154 -54.20 45.53 -47.35
CA GLU A 154 -54.85 45.06 -48.58
C GLU A 154 -55.36 43.61 -48.58
N ALA A 155 -56.61 43.52 -48.13
CA ALA A 155 -57.51 42.43 -48.42
C ALA A 155 -57.83 42.38 -49.93
N ALA A 156 -57.83 41.14 -50.44
CA ALA A 156 -58.35 40.62 -51.70
C ALA A 156 -57.46 40.73 -52.96
N PRO A 157 -57.29 39.67 -53.79
CA PRO A 157 -57.61 38.25 -53.65
C PRO A 157 -56.34 37.39 -53.89
N VAL A 158 -55.42 37.32 -52.91
CA VAL A 158 -54.18 36.50 -53.03
C VAL A 158 -54.19 35.29 -52.08
N ALA A 159 -55.26 35.13 -51.30
CA ALA A 159 -55.49 33.96 -50.44
C ALA A 159 -55.63 32.63 -51.22
N SER A 160 -55.78 32.68 -52.55
CA SER A 160 -55.78 31.51 -53.43
C SER A 160 -54.40 31.15 -54.00
N VAL A 161 -53.41 32.07 -53.99
CA VAL A 161 -52.10 31.84 -54.60
C VAL A 161 -51.05 31.39 -53.57
N ILE A 162 -51.09 31.89 -52.33
CA ILE A 162 -50.15 31.48 -51.28
C ILE A 162 -50.48 30.09 -50.71
N ARG A 163 -51.74 29.63 -50.85
CA ARG A 163 -52.12 28.23 -50.56
C ARG A 163 -51.47 27.24 -51.53
N ASN A 164 -50.89 27.70 -52.64
CA ASN A 164 -50.27 26.86 -53.67
C ASN A 164 -48.73 26.92 -53.70
N THR A 165 -48.06 27.76 -52.89
CA THR A 165 -46.59 27.91 -52.94
C THR A 165 -45.84 27.52 -51.66
N LEU A 166 -46.53 27.37 -50.51
CA LEU A 166 -46.03 26.50 -49.44
C LEU A 166 -46.22 25.07 -49.90
N SER A 167 -45.25 24.61 -50.68
CA SER A 167 -45.25 23.28 -51.27
C SER A 167 -45.47 22.24 -50.15
N PRO A 168 -46.59 21.48 -50.16
CA PRO A 168 -46.87 20.44 -49.17
C PRO A 168 -45.71 19.46 -48.86
N PRO A 169 -44.70 19.21 -49.73
CA PRO A 169 -43.54 18.39 -49.37
C PRO A 169 -42.72 18.88 -48.17
N VAL A 170 -42.53 20.19 -47.95
CA VAL A 170 -41.61 20.66 -46.89
C VAL A 170 -42.25 20.51 -45.51
N GLU A 171 -43.52 20.87 -45.37
CA GLU A 171 -44.27 20.66 -44.13
C GLU A 171 -44.42 19.17 -43.82
N LYS A 172 -44.61 18.34 -44.84
CA LYS A 172 -44.62 16.87 -44.71
C LYS A 172 -43.27 16.33 -44.23
N GLN A 173 -42.16 16.90 -44.70
CA GLN A 173 -40.81 16.50 -44.29
C GLN A 173 -40.51 16.86 -42.83
N TYR A 174 -40.82 18.09 -42.39
CA TYR A 174 -40.64 18.46 -40.99
C TYR A 174 -41.56 17.69 -40.04
N LYS A 175 -42.82 17.46 -40.43
CA LYS A 175 -43.73 16.60 -39.66
C LYS A 175 -43.19 15.17 -39.53
N ALA A 176 -42.65 14.61 -40.61
CA ALA A 176 -42.00 13.29 -40.57
C ALA A 176 -40.77 13.28 -39.66
N GLN A 177 -39.94 14.33 -39.68
CA GLN A 177 -38.75 14.43 -38.84
C GLN A 177 -39.09 14.60 -37.35
N ILE A 178 -40.11 15.39 -37.03
CA ILE A 178 -40.64 15.52 -35.66
C ILE A 178 -41.15 14.17 -35.18
N THR A 179 -41.94 13.47 -36.01
CA THR A 179 -42.47 12.14 -35.67
C THR A 179 -41.34 11.13 -35.44
N ALA A 180 -40.27 11.19 -36.23
CA ALA A 180 -39.09 10.33 -36.06
C ALA A 180 -38.31 10.63 -34.77
N LEU A 181 -38.13 11.92 -34.43
CA LEU A 181 -37.49 12.32 -33.18
C LEU A 181 -38.33 11.96 -31.95
N GLU A 182 -39.64 12.14 -32.01
CA GLU A 182 -40.57 11.72 -30.95
C GLU A 182 -40.54 10.19 -30.73
N ALA A 183 -40.46 9.42 -31.82
CA ALA A 183 -40.27 7.97 -31.75
C ALA A 183 -38.94 7.59 -31.12
N GLU A 184 -37.85 8.29 -31.45
CA GLU A 184 -36.52 8.02 -30.89
C GLU A 184 -36.44 8.38 -29.40
N VAL A 185 -37.01 9.52 -28.99
CA VAL A 185 -37.13 9.89 -27.56
C VAL A 185 -37.96 8.86 -26.81
N SER A 186 -39.05 8.36 -27.40
CA SER A 186 -39.87 7.30 -26.81
C SER A 186 -39.08 5.99 -26.64
N ARG A 187 -38.28 5.62 -27.64
CA ARG A 187 -37.39 4.43 -27.61
C ARG A 187 -36.34 4.54 -26.52
N LEU A 188 -35.64 5.68 -26.43
CA LEU A 188 -34.63 5.94 -25.40
C LEU A 188 -35.22 5.98 -23.99
N THR A 189 -36.44 6.50 -23.85
CA THR A 189 -37.16 6.51 -22.57
C THR A 189 -37.50 5.08 -22.12
N LEU A 190 -37.94 4.22 -23.05
CA LEU A 190 -38.18 2.80 -22.76
C LEU A 190 -36.89 2.07 -22.38
N ALA A 191 -35.81 2.26 -23.13
CA ALA A 191 -34.51 1.64 -22.84
C ALA A 191 -33.94 2.06 -21.48
N ASN A 192 -34.07 3.34 -21.10
CA ASN A 192 -33.68 3.81 -19.77
C ASN A 192 -34.53 3.16 -18.66
N LYS A 193 -35.82 2.95 -18.89
CA LYS A 193 -36.70 2.27 -17.94
C LYS A 193 -36.30 0.80 -17.75
N GLU A 194 -35.93 0.11 -18.82
CA GLU A 194 -35.42 -1.27 -18.76
C GLU A 194 -34.10 -1.35 -17.99
N LEU A 195 -33.14 -0.45 -18.28
CA LEU A 195 -31.88 -0.36 -17.53
C LEU A 195 -32.10 -0.08 -16.03
N GLN A 196 -33.09 0.74 -15.68
CA GLN A 196 -33.45 0.98 -14.28
C GLN A 196 -34.01 -0.28 -13.61
N GLN A 197 -34.86 -1.04 -14.31
CA GLN A 197 -35.38 -2.31 -13.80
C GLN A 197 -34.28 -3.36 -13.61
N GLU A 198 -33.34 -3.45 -14.57
CA GLU A 198 -32.21 -4.36 -14.47
C GLU A 198 -31.29 -3.99 -13.30
N LYS A 199 -31.01 -2.70 -13.11
CA LYS A 199 -30.25 -2.20 -11.96
C LYS A 199 -30.91 -2.58 -10.63
N GLU A 200 -32.23 -2.47 -10.54
CA GLU A 200 -32.97 -2.84 -9.32
C GLU A 200 -32.96 -4.35 -9.09
N ARG A 201 -33.06 -5.15 -10.16
CA ARG A 201 -32.89 -6.61 -10.08
C ARG A 201 -31.51 -7.00 -9.53
N TYR A 202 -30.43 -6.42 -10.06
CA TYR A 202 -29.08 -6.69 -9.52
C TYR A 202 -28.94 -6.25 -8.06
N ARG A 203 -29.66 -5.21 -7.64
CA ARG A 203 -29.69 -4.77 -6.24
C ARG A 203 -30.32 -5.83 -5.33
N GLN A 204 -31.46 -6.40 -5.74
CA GLN A 204 -32.15 -7.47 -5.02
C GLN A 204 -31.33 -8.78 -4.98
N GLU A 205 -30.66 -9.12 -6.07
CA GLU A 205 -29.76 -10.29 -6.12
C GLU A 205 -28.57 -10.10 -5.15
N ALA A 206 -27.96 -8.91 -5.14
CA ALA A 206 -26.88 -8.58 -4.21
C ALA A 206 -27.32 -8.61 -2.73
N GLU A 207 -28.55 -8.18 -2.44
CA GLU A 207 -29.13 -8.26 -1.10
C GLU A 207 -29.35 -9.72 -0.67
N THR A 208 -29.93 -10.54 -1.55
CA THR A 208 -30.14 -11.98 -1.31
C THR A 208 -28.81 -12.69 -1.06
N ALA A 209 -27.77 -12.39 -1.85
CA ALA A 209 -26.43 -12.93 -1.65
C ALA A 209 -25.84 -12.51 -0.29
N SER A 210 -26.02 -11.25 0.11
CA SER A 210 -25.56 -10.73 1.40
C SER A 210 -26.25 -11.42 2.57
N GLN A 211 -27.57 -11.66 2.49
CA GLN A 211 -28.32 -12.42 3.49
C GLN A 211 -27.80 -13.87 3.63
N ARG A 212 -27.52 -14.55 2.51
CA ARG A 212 -26.92 -15.90 2.52
C ARG A 212 -25.55 -15.89 3.19
N LEU A 213 -24.71 -14.91 2.85
CA LEU A 213 -23.36 -14.78 3.41
C LEU A 213 -23.41 -14.50 4.93
N SER A 214 -24.39 -13.72 5.39
CA SER A 214 -24.64 -13.55 6.83
C SER A 214 -25.01 -14.86 7.52
N LYS A 215 -25.87 -15.69 6.91
CA LYS A 215 -26.20 -17.02 7.46
C LYS A 215 -24.96 -17.91 7.56
N TYR A 216 -24.12 -17.93 6.53
CA TYR A 216 -22.86 -18.70 6.57
C TYR A 216 -21.89 -18.20 7.63
N ARG A 217 -21.75 -16.89 7.83
CA ARG A 217 -20.91 -16.32 8.89
C ARG A 217 -21.40 -16.72 10.28
N ASN A 218 -22.71 -16.70 10.52
CA ASN A 218 -23.28 -17.13 11.80
C ASN A 218 -23.03 -18.63 12.04
N ASN A 219 -23.13 -19.46 10.99
CA ASN A 219 -22.80 -20.88 11.07
C ASN A 219 -21.30 -21.11 11.36
N ASP A 220 -20.39 -20.40 10.66
CA ASP A 220 -18.94 -20.49 10.91
C ASP A 220 -18.58 -20.05 12.33
N HIS A 221 -19.22 -18.98 12.82
CA HIS A 221 -19.05 -18.54 14.20
C HIS A 221 -19.45 -19.64 15.19
N THR A 222 -20.62 -20.25 15.00
CA THR A 222 -21.11 -21.36 15.83
C THR A 222 -20.13 -22.55 15.80
N LEU A 223 -19.58 -22.87 14.63
CA LEU A 223 -18.58 -23.93 14.48
C LEU A 223 -17.28 -23.62 15.23
N ARG A 224 -16.77 -22.38 15.14
CA ARG A 224 -15.57 -21.95 15.86
C ARG A 224 -15.76 -22.00 17.38
N GLU A 225 -16.93 -21.57 17.88
CA GLU A 225 -17.25 -21.67 19.30
C GLU A 225 -17.25 -23.14 19.77
N ASN A 226 -17.83 -24.04 18.98
CA ASN A 226 -17.79 -25.48 19.26
C ASN A 226 -16.36 -26.03 19.25
N LEU A 227 -15.51 -25.57 18.34
CA LEU A 227 -14.10 -25.95 18.24
C LEU A 227 -13.30 -25.52 19.48
N VAL A 228 -13.52 -24.30 19.96
CA VAL A 228 -12.89 -23.79 21.19
C VAL A 228 -13.37 -24.58 22.40
N LYS A 229 -14.67 -24.91 22.49
CA LYS A 229 -15.21 -25.77 23.56
C LYS A 229 -14.52 -27.14 23.56
N LEU A 230 -14.40 -27.78 22.39
CA LEU A 230 -13.70 -29.07 22.23
C LEU A 230 -12.22 -28.98 22.61
N GLN A 231 -11.51 -27.93 22.20
CA GLN A 231 -10.10 -27.72 22.61
C GLN A 231 -9.94 -27.53 24.12
N GLY A 232 -10.88 -26.81 24.75
CA GLY A 232 -10.91 -26.63 26.20
C GLY A 232 -11.15 -27.94 26.95
N GLU A 233 -12.02 -28.81 26.43
CA GLU A 233 -12.20 -30.18 26.95
C GLU A 233 -10.94 -31.04 26.77
N LEU A 234 -10.29 -30.98 25.60
CA LEU A 234 -9.06 -31.72 25.33
C LEU A 234 -7.92 -31.32 26.28
N THR A 235 -7.77 -30.02 26.51
CA THR A 235 -6.74 -29.47 27.41
C THR A 235 -7.00 -29.91 28.84
N ARG A 236 -8.25 -29.83 29.32
CA ARG A 236 -8.63 -30.32 30.65
C ARG A 236 -8.31 -31.81 30.82
N LYS A 237 -8.64 -32.65 29.84
CA LYS A 237 -8.29 -34.09 29.85
C LYS A 237 -6.77 -34.34 29.89
N ARG A 238 -5.97 -33.48 29.24
CA ARG A 238 -4.50 -33.59 29.22
C ARG A 238 -3.88 -33.21 30.56
N SER A 239 -4.36 -32.13 31.18
CA SER A 239 -3.89 -31.68 32.50
C SER A 239 -4.18 -32.69 33.60
N THR A 240 -5.34 -33.35 33.58
CA THR A 240 -5.67 -34.42 34.54
C THR A 240 -4.79 -35.67 34.35
N SER A 241 -4.34 -35.94 33.12
CA SER A 241 -3.47 -37.10 32.84
C SER A 241 -2.02 -36.91 33.32
N ILE A 242 -1.48 -35.68 33.27
CA ILE A 242 -0.06 -35.40 33.61
C ILE A 242 0.17 -35.40 35.13
N HIS A 243 -0.78 -34.88 35.91
CA HIS A 243 -0.65 -34.83 37.38
C HIS A 243 -0.71 -36.19 38.05
N SER A 244 -1.01 -37.26 37.32
CA SER A 244 -0.98 -38.63 37.83
C SER A 244 0.40 -39.31 37.69
N ARG A 245 1.39 -38.68 37.03
CA ARG A 245 2.69 -39.31 36.71
C ARG A 245 3.91 -38.77 37.47
N ASP A 246 3.91 -37.51 37.88
CA ASP A 246 5.10 -36.88 38.48
C ASP A 246 5.26 -37.10 39.99
N SER A 247 4.28 -37.74 40.65
CA SER A 247 4.38 -38.04 42.09
C SER A 247 5.20 -39.30 42.44
N SER A 248 5.92 -39.91 41.49
CA SER A 248 6.53 -41.24 41.71
C SER A 248 8.04 -41.36 41.49
N ILE A 249 8.80 -40.30 41.17
CA ILE A 249 10.23 -40.42 40.76
C ILE A 249 11.24 -39.82 41.76
N ALA A 250 10.81 -39.11 42.80
CA ALA A 250 11.73 -38.60 43.82
C ALA A 250 11.97 -39.62 44.94
N SER A 251 12.61 -40.76 44.64
CA SER A 251 13.27 -41.61 45.63
C SER A 251 14.25 -42.60 44.96
N GLY A 252 15.55 -42.28 45.05
CA GLY A 252 16.58 -43.25 45.38
C GLY A 252 17.22 -44.10 44.27
N SER A 253 18.56 -44.12 44.35
CA SER A 253 19.45 -45.28 44.16
C SER A 253 20.34 -45.30 42.91
N GLN A 254 21.59 -44.97 43.23
CA GLN A 254 22.86 -45.38 42.63
C GLN A 254 22.92 -46.91 42.44
N VAL A 255 23.21 -47.40 41.23
CA VAL A 255 24.01 -48.63 40.98
C VAL A 255 24.40 -48.77 39.49
N ASP A 256 25.70 -48.96 39.30
CA ASP A 256 26.44 -49.81 38.37
C ASP A 256 26.18 -49.81 36.85
N ALA A 257 27.24 -49.39 36.16
CA ALA A 257 27.55 -49.68 34.77
C ALA A 257 28.25 -51.04 34.66
N ALA A 258 27.50 -52.09 34.36
CA ALA A 258 27.91 -53.23 33.53
C ALA A 258 26.77 -54.25 33.51
N SER A 259 26.30 -54.60 32.32
CA SER A 259 25.88 -55.95 31.92
C SER A 259 24.74 -55.93 30.90
N ILE A 260 24.72 -56.99 30.10
CA ILE A 260 23.61 -57.48 29.27
C ILE A 260 23.55 -56.95 27.83
N ARG A 261 24.52 -57.50 27.09
CA ARG A 261 24.37 -58.10 25.77
C ARG A 261 23.21 -59.12 25.72
N SER A 262 22.45 -59.08 24.63
CA SER A 262 21.67 -60.19 24.02
C SER A 262 20.29 -60.56 24.59
N GLN A 263 19.27 -60.47 23.72
CA GLN A 263 18.21 -61.46 23.36
C GLN A 263 16.94 -60.69 22.94
N ARG A 264 16.53 -60.69 21.67
CA ARG A 264 15.75 -61.72 20.90
C ARG A 264 14.23 -61.58 21.10
N SER A 265 13.50 -61.80 19.99
CA SER A 265 12.07 -62.21 19.86
C SER A 265 11.08 -61.05 19.65
N THR A 266 10.55 -60.80 18.45
CA THR A 266 9.41 -61.44 17.73
C THR A 266 8.02 -61.21 18.31
N ALA A 267 7.20 -60.55 17.48
CA ALA A 267 5.73 -60.64 17.32
C ALA A 267 4.82 -60.38 18.53
N SER A 268 3.82 -59.50 18.34
CA SER A 268 2.37 -59.79 18.52
C SER A 268 1.50 -58.52 18.51
N THR A 269 0.71 -58.39 17.44
CA THR A 269 -0.74 -58.18 17.40
C THR A 269 -1.47 -57.51 18.58
N SER A 270 -2.12 -56.37 18.31
CA SER A 270 -3.49 -56.00 18.77
C SER A 270 -3.83 -54.63 18.14
N ALA A 271 -4.75 -54.48 17.19
CA ALA A 271 -6.21 -54.67 17.18
C ALA A 271 -7.02 -53.56 17.91
N ILE A 272 -7.56 -52.62 17.10
CA ILE A 272 -8.94 -52.06 17.10
C ILE A 272 -9.29 -50.98 18.18
N PRO A 273 -10.24 -50.02 17.99
CA PRO A 273 -11.14 -49.73 16.86
C PRO A 273 -11.11 -48.28 16.31
N SER A 274 -11.41 -48.16 15.01
CA SER A 274 -11.88 -46.92 14.37
C SER A 274 -13.40 -46.86 14.45
N ALA A 275 -13.92 -45.79 15.07
CA ALA A 275 -15.35 -45.51 15.14
C ALA A 275 -15.84 -44.77 13.89
N SER A 276 -16.98 -45.25 13.41
CA SER A 276 -17.81 -44.84 12.29
C SER A 276 -18.62 -43.56 12.55
N SER A 277 -18.75 -42.73 11.51
CA SER A 277 -19.93 -41.88 11.28
C SER A 277 -19.90 -41.39 9.82
N SER A 278 -20.60 -42.10 8.92
CA SER A 278 -21.94 -41.76 8.39
C SER A 278 -21.91 -40.69 7.30
N ALA A 279 -21.70 -41.14 6.06
CA ALA A 279 -21.95 -40.36 4.85
C ALA A 279 -23.38 -40.64 4.35
N LEU A 280 -24.18 -39.58 4.21
CA LEU A 280 -25.50 -39.63 3.58
C LEU A 280 -25.33 -39.54 2.06
N SER A 281 -25.92 -40.55 1.41
CA SER A 281 -26.04 -40.76 -0.02
C SER A 281 -27.12 -39.85 -0.61
N VAL A 282 -26.80 -39.12 -1.68
CA VAL A 282 -27.79 -38.51 -2.58
C VAL A 282 -27.59 -39.14 -3.95
N LYS A 283 -28.64 -39.84 -4.40
CA LYS A 283 -28.78 -40.54 -5.67
C LYS A 283 -28.59 -39.58 -6.85
N GLN A 284 -27.75 -39.99 -7.79
CA GLN A 284 -27.67 -39.42 -9.12
C GLN A 284 -28.26 -40.44 -10.09
N GLU A 285 -29.42 -40.12 -10.67
CA GLU A 285 -30.04 -40.91 -11.72
C GLU A 285 -29.40 -40.59 -13.08
N SER A 286 -29.14 -41.67 -13.78
CA SER A 286 -28.69 -41.81 -15.15
C SER A 286 -29.69 -41.25 -16.17
N SER A 287 -29.18 -40.64 -17.23
CA SER A 287 -29.70 -40.92 -18.57
C SER A 287 -28.62 -40.73 -19.65
N SER A 288 -28.53 -41.78 -20.44
CA SER A 288 -27.71 -42.02 -21.62
C SER A 288 -28.22 -41.27 -22.85
N SER A 289 -27.32 -40.84 -23.74
CA SER A 289 -27.48 -41.10 -25.18
C SER A 289 -26.17 -40.94 -25.94
N ALA A 290 -25.76 -42.02 -26.59
CA ALA A 290 -24.77 -42.02 -27.66
C ALA A 290 -25.34 -41.33 -28.90
N LEU A 291 -24.48 -40.77 -29.78
CA LEU A 291 -24.45 -41.12 -31.21
C LEU A 291 -23.33 -40.37 -31.98
N ALA A 292 -22.70 -41.15 -32.87
CA ALA A 292 -22.18 -40.81 -34.20
C ALA A 292 -20.96 -39.88 -34.40
N LYS A 293 -19.88 -40.53 -34.85
CA LYS A 293 -18.85 -40.00 -35.78
C LYS A 293 -19.48 -39.54 -37.11
N PRO A 294 -18.80 -38.64 -37.84
CA PRO A 294 -18.27 -39.06 -39.13
C PRO A 294 -16.81 -38.65 -39.40
N ARG A 295 -16.25 -39.30 -40.42
CA ARG A 295 -14.85 -39.35 -40.85
C ARG A 295 -14.52 -38.31 -41.94
N HIS A 296 -13.21 -38.13 -42.13
CA HIS A 296 -12.43 -37.79 -43.35
C HIS A 296 -12.21 -36.33 -43.73
N GLY A 297 -10.94 -35.99 -44.00
CA GLY A 297 -10.57 -34.85 -44.85
C GLY A 297 -9.13 -34.37 -44.75
N ALA A 298 -8.23 -35.00 -45.52
CA ALA A 298 -7.01 -34.47 -46.15
C ALA A 298 -5.94 -33.71 -45.30
N SER A 299 -4.83 -34.42 -45.11
CA SER A 299 -3.51 -33.93 -44.70
C SER A 299 -2.84 -33.18 -45.86
N THR A 300 -2.23 -32.02 -45.57
CA THR A 300 -1.20 -31.40 -46.40
C THR A 300 0.02 -31.17 -45.51
N ALA A 301 1.13 -31.77 -45.91
CA ALA A 301 2.39 -31.83 -45.17
C ALA A 301 3.16 -30.49 -45.18
N LEU A 302 3.82 -30.16 -44.06
CA LEU A 302 5.04 -29.32 -43.96
C LEU A 302 5.72 -29.58 -42.57
N PRO A 303 7.00 -29.21 -42.39
CA PRO A 303 8.04 -30.15 -41.98
C PRO A 303 8.23 -30.32 -40.47
N LEU A 304 8.73 -31.51 -40.15
CA LEU A 304 9.28 -31.97 -38.88
C LEU A 304 10.39 -31.03 -38.39
N ILE A 305 10.20 -30.42 -37.22
CA ILE A 305 11.26 -29.81 -36.42
C ILE A 305 11.28 -30.53 -35.06
N ASP A 306 12.48 -31.00 -34.74
CA ASP A 306 12.87 -31.76 -33.55
C ASP A 306 12.69 -30.92 -32.26
N LEU A 307 12.04 -31.51 -31.27
CA LEU A 307 11.69 -30.90 -29.97
C LEU A 307 12.35 -31.69 -28.83
N ALA A 308 13.67 -31.71 -28.83
CA ALA A 308 14.44 -32.02 -27.64
C ALA A 308 15.45 -30.89 -27.38
N GLN A 309 15.32 -30.28 -26.19
CA GLN A 309 16.15 -29.19 -25.61
C GLN A 309 15.66 -27.76 -25.84
N ILE A 310 14.75 -27.29 -24.97
CA ILE A 310 14.79 -25.90 -24.49
C ILE A 310 14.55 -25.90 -22.97
N ASP A 311 15.50 -25.26 -22.31
CA ASP A 311 15.73 -25.07 -20.89
C ASP A 311 14.82 -23.98 -20.28
N GLU A 312 14.65 -24.02 -18.96
CA GLU A 312 13.78 -23.14 -18.19
C GLU A 312 14.25 -21.67 -18.17
N GLY A 313 13.40 -20.75 -18.64
CA GLY A 313 13.66 -19.31 -18.59
C GLY A 313 12.41 -18.49 -18.91
N ALA A 314 11.47 -18.42 -17.97
CA ALA A 314 10.24 -17.66 -18.12
C ALA A 314 10.51 -16.14 -18.11
N GLY A 315 10.34 -15.50 -19.26
CA GLY A 315 10.36 -14.05 -19.43
C GLY A 315 9.05 -13.40 -18.98
N GLU A 316 9.15 -12.28 -18.25
CA GLU A 316 8.05 -11.34 -18.04
C GLU A 316 7.98 -10.39 -19.25
N GLU A 317 6.95 -10.57 -20.07
CA GLU A 317 6.63 -9.73 -21.22
C GLU A 317 6.13 -8.34 -20.80
N ASP A 318 6.89 -7.36 -21.30
CA ASP A 318 6.53 -6.04 -21.82
C ASP A 318 5.01 -5.69 -21.86
N GLN A 319 4.52 -4.98 -20.84
CA GLN A 319 3.32 -4.14 -20.93
C GLN A 319 3.67 -2.67 -20.68
N ALA A 320 3.44 -1.84 -21.69
CA ALA A 320 3.67 -0.40 -21.67
C ALA A 320 2.83 0.33 -20.59
N PRO A 321 3.36 1.36 -19.90
CA PRO A 321 2.64 2.03 -18.82
C PRO A 321 1.68 3.09 -19.38
N THR A 322 0.38 2.78 -19.33
CA THR A 322 -0.73 3.71 -19.56
C THR A 322 -0.76 4.84 -18.51
N PRO A 323 -1.23 6.07 -18.86
CA PRO A 323 -1.26 7.20 -17.94
C PRO A 323 -2.22 6.93 -16.79
N ARG A 324 -1.70 6.90 -15.55
CA ARG A 324 -2.54 6.73 -14.36
C ARG A 324 -3.27 8.06 -14.05
N PRO A 325 -4.61 8.06 -13.99
CA PRO A 325 -5.39 9.24 -13.62
C PRO A 325 -5.03 9.73 -12.21
N ALA A 326 -5.33 11.00 -11.93
CA ALA A 326 -5.21 11.58 -10.59
C ALA A 326 -5.82 10.61 -9.58
N TYR A 327 -5.06 10.25 -8.54
CA TYR A 327 -5.42 9.22 -7.57
C TYR A 327 -6.64 9.65 -6.73
N THR A 328 -7.82 9.64 -7.33
CA THR A 328 -9.10 9.58 -6.62
C THR A 328 -9.15 8.17 -6.03
N GLY A 329 -8.50 8.00 -4.88
CA GLY A 329 -8.29 6.71 -4.21
C GLY A 329 -9.56 5.88 -3.95
N LEU A 330 -10.74 6.46 -4.21
CA LEU A 330 -12.03 5.78 -4.24
C LEU A 330 -12.07 4.61 -5.25
N GLU A 331 -11.35 4.68 -6.38
CA GLU A 331 -11.34 3.57 -7.35
C GLU A 331 -10.66 2.31 -6.79
N SER A 332 -9.73 2.49 -5.85
CA SER A 332 -9.06 1.40 -5.13
C SER A 332 -9.89 0.80 -3.99
N ILE A 333 -11.06 1.36 -3.69
CA ILE A 333 -11.96 0.84 -2.66
C ILE A 333 -12.92 -0.16 -3.31
N PRO A 334 -13.03 -1.40 -2.78
CA PRO A 334 -13.99 -2.40 -3.24
C PRO A 334 -15.40 -1.83 -3.33
N ALA A 335 -16.13 -2.22 -4.38
CA ALA A 335 -17.46 -1.67 -4.69
C ALA A 335 -18.46 -1.71 -3.51
N PRO A 336 -18.50 -2.75 -2.65
CA PRO A 336 -19.37 -2.76 -1.46
C PRO A 336 -19.07 -1.61 -0.51
N ARG A 337 -17.80 -1.43 -0.14
CA ARG A 337 -17.32 -0.37 0.76
C ARG A 337 -17.52 1.01 0.16
N ARG A 338 -17.32 1.15 -1.16
CA ARG A 338 -17.53 2.40 -1.89
C ARG A 338 -19.00 2.83 -1.86
N ARG A 339 -19.93 1.90 -2.07
CA ARG A 339 -21.38 2.17 -1.96
C ARG A 339 -21.79 2.60 -0.56
N GLU A 340 -21.21 1.98 0.47
CA GLU A 340 -21.42 2.38 1.87
C GLU A 340 -20.97 3.84 2.09
N LEU A 341 -19.76 4.21 1.65
CA LEU A 341 -19.29 5.59 1.76
C LEU A 341 -20.15 6.57 0.96
N ALA A 342 -20.58 6.19 -0.25
CA ALA A 342 -21.40 7.03 -1.12
C ALA A 342 -22.83 7.24 -0.60
N SER A 343 -23.29 6.42 0.33
CA SER A 343 -24.59 6.59 0.99
C SER A 343 -24.59 7.68 2.07
N LEU A 344 -23.40 8.11 2.50
CA LEU A 344 -23.24 9.14 3.51
C LEU A 344 -23.16 10.53 2.85
N PRO A 345 -23.70 11.58 3.50
CA PRO A 345 -23.72 12.92 2.93
C PRO A 345 -22.32 13.54 2.91
N ILE A 346 -21.88 13.99 1.73
CA ILE A 346 -20.63 14.74 1.58
C ILE A 346 -20.79 16.12 2.21
N ILE A 347 -19.91 16.46 3.15
CA ILE A 347 -19.91 17.76 3.82
C ILE A 347 -18.99 18.72 3.07
N ILE A 348 -19.51 19.85 2.60
CA ILE A 348 -18.69 20.87 1.93
C ILE A 348 -18.35 21.95 2.97
N PRO A 349 -17.07 22.15 3.34
CA PRO A 349 -16.67 23.23 4.24
C PRO A 349 -17.04 24.60 3.67
N ALA A 350 -17.48 25.55 4.51
CA ALA A 350 -17.83 26.89 4.02
C ALA A 350 -16.59 27.78 3.80
N VAL A 351 -15.44 27.39 4.35
CA VAL A 351 -14.16 28.08 4.17
C VAL A 351 -13.45 27.60 2.89
N ALA A 352 -12.86 28.54 2.15
CA ALA A 352 -12.00 28.22 1.02
C ALA A 352 -10.74 27.48 1.51
N ILE A 353 -10.62 26.20 1.13
CA ILE A 353 -9.48 25.36 1.51
C ILE A 353 -8.44 25.38 0.38
N SER A 354 -7.34 26.10 0.60
CA SER A 354 -6.16 26.05 -0.26
C SER A 354 -5.36 24.78 0.04
N ASP A 355 -5.02 24.02 -1.02
CA ASP A 355 -4.24 22.78 -0.91
C ASP A 355 -2.86 22.97 -0.25
N LEU A 356 -2.28 24.17 -0.40
CA LEU A 356 -0.97 24.53 0.14
C LEU A 356 -1.04 24.93 1.61
N ASP A 357 -2.09 25.66 1.99
CA ASP A 357 -2.25 26.22 3.34
C ASP A 357 -2.83 25.20 4.31
N ASN A 358 -3.66 24.28 3.80
CA ASN A 358 -4.25 23.21 4.60
C ASN A 358 -3.31 22.02 4.83
N ALA A 359 -1.99 22.19 4.84
CA ALA A 359 -1.07 21.08 5.04
C ALA A 359 0.00 21.46 6.06
N PHE A 360 0.11 20.74 7.17
CA PHE A 360 0.98 21.11 8.29
C PHE A 360 2.09 20.08 8.51
N SER A 361 3.26 20.48 9.01
CA SER A 361 4.25 19.49 9.46
C SER A 361 3.77 18.82 10.74
N ARG A 362 4.26 17.61 10.99
CA ARG A 362 3.87 16.88 12.20
C ARG A 362 4.35 17.57 13.48
N ASP A 363 5.54 18.15 13.43
CA ASP A 363 6.11 18.94 14.53
C ASP A 363 5.27 20.19 14.80
N PHE A 364 4.77 20.85 13.76
CA PHE A 364 3.87 21.98 13.93
C PHE A 364 2.58 21.55 14.65
N ILE A 365 1.94 20.46 14.21
CA ILE A 365 0.71 19.97 14.84
C ILE A 365 0.98 19.60 16.31
N SER A 366 2.08 18.90 16.59
CA SER A 366 2.46 18.54 17.97
C SER A 366 2.76 19.76 18.84
N ASN A 367 3.40 20.80 18.30
CA ASN A 367 3.67 22.03 19.05
C ASN A 367 2.39 22.85 19.33
N VAL A 368 1.48 22.91 18.36
CA VAL A 368 0.27 23.75 18.45
C VAL A 368 -0.88 23.05 19.18
N LEU A 369 -1.06 21.74 18.96
CA LEU A 369 -2.13 20.96 19.56
C LEU A 369 -1.66 20.04 20.68
N GLY A 370 -0.35 19.81 20.83
CA GLY A 370 0.23 18.89 21.81
C GLY A 370 0.29 17.44 21.31
N GLY A 371 0.69 16.52 22.19
CA GLY A 371 0.74 15.08 21.91
C GLY A 371 1.99 14.60 21.16
N SER A 372 2.16 13.29 21.06
CA SER A 372 3.32 12.65 20.43
C SER A 372 3.22 12.65 18.89
N ILE A 373 4.36 12.84 18.23
CA ILE A 373 4.51 12.84 16.77
C ILE A 373 4.50 11.43 16.15
N GLN A 374 4.43 10.35 16.91
CA GLN A 374 4.53 9.00 16.34
C GLN A 374 3.19 8.27 16.13
N PRO A 375 2.26 8.25 17.10
CA PRO A 375 1.11 7.35 17.02
C PRO A 375 0.07 7.81 16.01
N LEU A 376 -0.67 6.86 15.42
CA LEU A 376 -1.82 7.19 14.56
C LEU A 376 -2.91 7.91 15.37
N ILE A 377 -3.16 7.44 16.59
CA ILE A 377 -4.10 8.06 17.54
C ILE A 377 -3.28 8.90 18.51
N VAL A 378 -3.33 10.21 18.36
CA VAL A 378 -2.58 11.12 19.22
C VAL A 378 -3.44 11.57 20.38
N SER A 379 -2.96 11.28 21.60
CA SER A 379 -3.56 11.79 22.84
C SER A 379 -2.82 13.03 23.30
N VAL A 380 -3.55 14.10 23.62
CA VAL A 380 -3.01 15.38 24.08
C VAL A 380 -3.02 15.40 25.61
N SER A 381 -1.90 15.00 26.22
CA SER A 381 -1.75 15.03 27.68
C SER A 381 -1.49 16.43 28.24
N LYS A 382 -0.65 17.21 27.55
CA LYS A 382 -0.40 18.63 27.83
C LYS A 382 -1.06 19.46 26.74
N GLN A 383 -2.20 20.08 27.07
CA GLN A 383 -2.99 20.86 26.11
C GLN A 383 -2.42 22.27 25.93
N PRO A 384 -1.84 22.63 24.76
CA PRO A 384 -1.51 24.01 24.47
C PRO A 384 -2.79 24.85 24.36
N PRO A 385 -2.69 26.20 24.40
CA PRO A 385 -3.85 27.09 24.43
C PRO A 385 -4.91 26.78 23.36
N LEU A 386 -4.49 26.53 22.12
CA LEU A 386 -5.41 26.24 21.02
C LEU A 386 -6.18 24.92 21.23
N SER A 387 -5.49 23.86 21.67
CA SER A 387 -6.16 22.57 21.97
C SER A 387 -7.11 22.68 23.15
N LYS A 388 -6.80 23.51 24.16
CA LYS A 388 -7.65 23.73 25.33
C LYS A 388 -8.90 24.51 24.95
N GLU A 389 -8.74 25.59 24.18
CA GLU A 389 -9.83 26.43 23.67
C GLU A 389 -10.81 25.64 22.79
N ARG A 390 -10.28 24.72 21.96
CA ARG A 390 -11.07 23.89 21.03
C ARG A 390 -11.40 22.50 21.54
N GLU A 391 -11.13 22.25 22.83
CA GLU A 391 -11.37 20.97 23.51
C GLU A 391 -10.77 19.73 22.79
N VAL A 392 -9.66 19.91 22.08
CA VAL A 392 -8.98 18.84 21.36
C VAL A 392 -8.19 17.99 22.36
N ARG A 393 -8.79 16.88 22.79
CA ARG A 393 -8.15 15.88 23.67
C ARG A 393 -7.43 14.78 22.90
N LYS A 394 -7.98 14.39 21.75
CA LYS A 394 -7.44 13.35 20.87
C LYS A 394 -7.67 13.74 19.40
N TYR A 395 -6.77 13.29 18.54
CA TYR A 395 -6.89 13.47 17.09
C TYR A 395 -6.20 12.31 16.34
N LEU A 396 -6.55 12.12 15.07
CA LEU A 396 -6.02 11.06 14.21
C LEU A 396 -5.03 11.63 13.19
N CYS A 397 -3.90 10.95 13.01
CA CYS A 397 -2.87 11.26 12.01
C CYS A 397 -2.56 10.08 11.08
N PRO A 398 -3.55 9.52 10.35
CA PRO A 398 -3.29 8.39 9.46
C PRO A 398 -2.42 8.81 8.26
N GLY A 399 -1.53 7.90 7.86
CA GLY A 399 -0.73 8.03 6.65
C GLY A 399 -1.30 7.21 5.50
N LEU A 400 -1.34 7.78 4.30
CA LEU A 400 -1.89 7.11 3.11
C LEU A 400 -1.11 5.85 2.71
N ASP A 401 0.20 5.75 2.98
CA ASP A 401 0.97 4.53 2.65
C ASP A 401 0.50 3.29 3.46
N HIS A 402 -0.13 3.49 4.62
CA HIS A 402 -0.68 2.40 5.44
C HIS A 402 -2.21 2.32 5.35
N ASN A 403 -2.86 3.42 4.96
CA ASN A 403 -4.31 3.56 4.92
C ASN A 403 -4.70 4.13 3.55
N PRO A 404 -4.62 3.33 2.46
CA PRO A 404 -4.91 3.81 1.11
C PRO A 404 -6.36 4.26 0.93
N TRP A 405 -7.27 3.79 1.79
CA TRP A 405 -8.69 4.13 1.74
C TRP A 405 -9.08 5.29 2.68
N CYS A 406 -8.10 5.96 3.28
CA CYS A 406 -8.33 7.14 4.10
C CYS A 406 -8.80 8.30 3.20
N PRO A 407 -9.74 9.17 3.64
CA PRO A 407 -10.15 10.30 2.82
C PRO A 407 -8.95 11.20 2.52
N SER A 408 -8.90 11.80 1.33
CA SER A 408 -7.85 12.73 0.90
C SER A 408 -8.37 14.17 0.70
N ILE A 409 -9.69 14.31 0.64
CA ILE A 409 -10.41 15.56 0.41
C ILE A 409 -11.24 15.85 1.66
N PRO A 410 -11.20 17.09 2.20
CA PRO A 410 -12.07 17.50 3.30
C PRO A 410 -13.53 17.18 3.00
N GLY A 411 -14.29 16.78 4.03
CA GLY A 411 -15.70 16.44 3.84
C GLY A 411 -16.00 15.01 3.39
N HIS A 412 -15.03 14.34 2.78
CA HIS A 412 -15.21 12.98 2.27
C HIS A 412 -15.04 11.94 3.38
N HIS A 413 -15.68 10.79 3.19
CA HIS A 413 -15.59 9.64 4.08
C HIS A 413 -14.49 8.67 3.62
N GLY A 414 -14.10 7.74 4.49
CA GLY A 414 -13.18 6.68 4.11
C GLY A 414 -12.97 5.64 5.20
N TYR A 415 -11.90 4.87 5.08
CA TYR A 415 -11.54 3.81 6.02
C TYR A 415 -10.08 3.92 6.46
N ILE A 416 -9.80 3.44 7.66
CA ILE A 416 -8.45 3.28 8.19
C ILE A 416 -8.27 1.88 8.80
N PHE A 417 -7.06 1.36 8.74
CA PHE A 417 -6.70 0.02 9.19
C PHE A 417 -6.01 0.12 10.56
N VAL A 418 -6.81 0.07 11.62
CA VAL A 418 -6.38 0.29 13.01
C VAL A 418 -6.98 -0.78 13.90
N GLY A 419 -6.17 -1.31 14.82
CA GLY A 419 -6.60 -2.38 15.74
C GLY A 419 -5.56 -3.45 16.00
N LEU A 420 -4.28 -3.17 15.77
CA LEU A 420 -3.18 -4.10 16.04
C LEU A 420 -2.54 -3.82 17.41
N GLY A 421 -2.00 -4.87 18.04
CA GLY A 421 -1.29 -4.77 19.32
C GLY A 421 -2.12 -4.11 20.41
N ARG A 422 -1.58 -3.03 21.01
CA ARG A 422 -2.24 -2.26 22.09
C ARG A 422 -3.53 -1.56 21.66
N GLU A 423 -3.76 -1.37 20.37
CA GLU A 423 -4.93 -0.66 19.82
C GLU A 423 -6.10 -1.61 19.48
N LYS A 424 -6.01 -2.91 19.81
CA LYS A 424 -7.01 -3.92 19.46
C LYS A 424 -8.42 -3.60 19.95
N THR A 425 -8.54 -2.88 21.06
CA THR A 425 -9.82 -2.48 21.68
C THR A 425 -10.25 -1.05 21.34
N THR A 426 -9.45 -0.31 20.56
CA THR A 426 -9.81 1.06 20.20
C THR A 426 -11.02 1.07 19.25
N PHE A 427 -11.88 2.08 19.40
CA PHE A 427 -13.11 2.29 18.61
C PHE A 427 -14.14 1.16 18.72
N GLN A 428 -14.13 0.37 19.81
CA GLN A 428 -15.25 -0.52 20.11
C GLN A 428 -16.55 0.28 20.23
N GLU A 429 -16.48 1.45 20.85
CA GLU A 429 -17.52 2.47 20.81
C GLU A 429 -17.16 3.55 19.78
N PRO A 430 -18.14 4.11 19.06
CA PRO A 430 -17.88 5.23 18.15
C PRO A 430 -17.29 6.43 18.87
N GLU A 431 -16.12 6.89 18.43
CA GLU A 431 -15.46 8.07 18.99
C GLU A 431 -15.40 9.21 17.96
N ILE A 432 -15.38 10.46 18.42
CA ILE A 432 -15.27 11.64 17.56
C ILE A 432 -13.88 12.24 17.66
N HIS A 433 -13.21 12.42 16.51
CA HIS A 433 -11.84 12.92 16.42
C HIS A 433 -11.67 13.94 15.30
N ASN A 434 -10.73 14.87 15.50
CA ASN A 434 -10.18 15.67 14.41
C ASN A 434 -9.22 14.81 13.58
N VAL A 435 -9.30 14.89 12.24
CA VAL A 435 -8.51 14.03 11.35
C VAL A 435 -7.53 14.84 10.51
N PHE A 436 -6.26 14.43 10.57
CA PHE A 436 -5.16 15.00 9.81
C PHE A 436 -4.52 13.92 8.94
N VAL A 437 -4.67 13.98 7.62
CA VAL A 437 -4.18 12.91 6.73
C VAL A 437 -2.82 13.26 6.14
N GLY A 438 -1.86 12.37 6.34
CA GLY A 438 -0.50 12.52 5.81
C GLY A 438 -0.47 12.38 4.30
N VAL A 439 -0.33 13.51 3.59
CA VAL A 439 -0.08 13.57 2.15
C VAL A 439 1.42 13.45 1.88
N LYS A 440 1.78 12.55 0.97
CA LYS A 440 3.18 12.28 0.66
C LYS A 440 3.75 13.41 -0.19
N LYS A 441 4.57 14.27 0.41
CA LYS A 441 5.39 15.25 -0.29
C LYS A 441 6.86 14.90 -0.06
N GLY A 442 7.51 14.31 -1.08
CA GLY A 442 8.94 14.00 -0.94
C GLY A 442 9.25 12.76 -0.08
N LYS A 443 10.56 12.47 0.10
CA LYS A 443 11.05 11.50 1.10
C LYS A 443 11.16 12.15 2.49
N GLU A 444 11.38 13.47 2.58
CA GLU A 444 11.81 14.11 3.82
C GLU A 444 10.74 14.82 4.64
N ASN A 445 9.59 15.23 4.09
CA ASN A 445 8.64 16.04 4.87
C ASN A 445 7.18 15.71 4.53
N ARG A 446 6.66 14.64 5.14
CA ARG A 446 5.22 14.34 5.11
C ARG A 446 4.46 15.50 5.75
N ARG A 447 3.57 16.13 4.98
CA ARG A 447 2.63 17.13 5.50
C ARG A 447 1.29 16.48 5.76
N PHE A 448 0.59 16.97 6.76
CA PHE A 448 -0.66 16.44 7.26
C PHE A 448 -1.76 17.45 7.00
N ARG A 449 -2.74 17.04 6.21
CA ARG A 449 -3.85 17.89 5.79
C ARG A 449 -5.01 17.76 6.77
N TYR A 450 -5.54 18.87 7.26
CA TYR A 450 -6.73 18.82 8.12
C TYR A 450 -7.97 18.55 7.26
N LEU A 451 -8.71 17.49 7.57
CA LEU A 451 -9.88 17.08 6.77
C LEU A 451 -11.21 17.37 7.45
N GLY A 452 -11.20 17.67 8.75
CA GLY A 452 -12.40 17.96 9.53
C GLY A 452 -12.55 17.08 10.77
N LYS A 453 -13.80 16.99 11.24
CA LYS A 453 -14.22 16.25 12.43
C LYS A 453 -14.97 14.99 12.00
N TYR A 454 -14.51 13.84 12.48
CA TYR A 454 -14.98 12.54 12.04
C TYR A 454 -15.46 11.70 13.21
N ARG A 455 -16.53 10.94 12.97
CA ARG A 455 -16.94 9.81 13.80
C ARG A 455 -16.22 8.55 13.30
N ALA A 456 -15.34 8.02 14.12
CA ALA A 456 -14.61 6.78 13.87
C ALA A 456 -15.45 5.60 14.38
N VAL A 457 -15.95 4.78 13.47
CA VAL A 457 -16.83 3.64 13.76
C VAL A 457 -16.13 2.36 13.33
N ARG A 458 -15.91 1.42 14.25
CA ARG A 458 -15.34 0.13 13.88
C ARG A 458 -16.33 -0.65 13.03
N VAL A 459 -15.85 -1.14 11.89
CA VAL A 459 -16.63 -1.91 10.92
C VAL A 459 -16.07 -3.32 10.81
N ASN A 460 -16.72 -4.15 9.99
CA ASN A 460 -16.22 -5.49 9.70
C ASN A 460 -14.76 -5.42 9.21
N PRO A 461 -13.87 -6.29 9.74
CA PRO A 461 -12.52 -6.46 9.22
C PRO A 461 -12.51 -6.67 7.70
N LEU A 462 -11.37 -6.42 7.06
CA LEU A 462 -11.25 -6.70 5.64
C LEU A 462 -11.42 -8.19 5.36
N THR A 463 -12.15 -8.51 4.30
CA THR A 463 -12.17 -9.88 3.76
C THR A 463 -10.84 -10.21 3.07
N PRO A 464 -10.52 -11.49 2.85
CA PRO A 464 -9.35 -11.86 2.06
C PRO A 464 -9.34 -11.24 0.65
N ASP A 465 -10.50 -11.14 0.01
CA ASP A 465 -10.63 -10.49 -1.30
C ASP A 465 -10.34 -8.98 -1.23
N GLU A 466 -10.89 -8.31 -0.20
CA GLU A 466 -10.64 -6.90 0.07
C GLU A 466 -9.15 -6.64 0.37
N TRP A 467 -8.51 -7.54 1.10
CA TRP A 467 -7.08 -7.52 1.38
C TRP A 467 -6.27 -7.66 0.08
N ASN A 468 -6.62 -8.63 -0.77
CA ASN A 468 -5.95 -8.86 -2.05
C ASN A 468 -6.13 -7.72 -3.05
N PHE A 469 -7.16 -6.88 -2.86
CA PHE A 469 -7.36 -5.65 -3.62
C PHE A 469 -6.36 -4.54 -3.26
N LEU A 470 -5.69 -4.64 -2.11
CA LEU A 470 -4.64 -3.71 -1.72
C LEU A 470 -3.35 -3.98 -2.49
N ASP A 471 -2.66 -2.90 -2.84
CA ASP A 471 -1.31 -2.96 -3.43
C ASP A 471 -0.39 -3.83 -2.54
N VAL A 472 0.39 -4.70 -3.18
CA VAL A 472 1.38 -5.59 -2.54
C VAL A 472 2.23 -4.81 -1.55
N LYS A 473 2.64 -3.58 -1.88
CA LYS A 473 3.45 -2.75 -0.99
C LYS A 473 2.73 -2.40 0.32
N VAL A 474 1.44 -2.09 0.25
CA VAL A 474 0.61 -1.81 1.43
C VAL A 474 0.47 -3.08 2.26
N ARG A 475 0.19 -4.22 1.60
CA ARG A 475 0.08 -5.53 2.26
C ARG A 475 1.37 -5.92 3.00
N THR A 476 2.53 -5.79 2.36
CA THR A 476 3.84 -6.05 2.98
C THR A 476 4.10 -5.12 4.16
N THR A 477 3.80 -3.83 4.02
CA THR A 477 3.99 -2.84 5.11
C THR A 477 3.10 -3.16 6.30
N TYR A 478 1.86 -3.55 6.05
CA TYR A 478 0.91 -3.93 7.10
C TYR A 478 1.28 -5.26 7.78
N ALA A 479 1.80 -6.24 7.03
CA ALA A 479 2.31 -7.49 7.58
C ALA A 479 3.55 -7.27 8.49
N LYS A 480 4.48 -6.39 8.10
CA LYS A 480 5.59 -5.95 8.97
C LYS A 480 5.05 -5.31 10.26
N THR A 481 4.15 -4.35 10.13
CA THR A 481 3.50 -3.68 11.28
C THR A 481 2.80 -4.68 12.19
N THR A 482 2.16 -5.71 11.62
CA THR A 482 1.55 -6.81 12.37
C THR A 482 2.61 -7.52 13.19
N LYS A 483 3.67 -8.01 12.55
CA LYS A 483 4.79 -8.69 13.21
C LYS A 483 5.33 -7.88 14.40
N ASP A 484 5.58 -6.60 14.18
CA ASP A 484 6.18 -5.71 15.19
C ASP A 484 5.20 -5.44 16.35
N LYS A 485 3.93 -5.13 16.05
CA LYS A 485 2.93 -4.76 17.06
C LYS A 485 2.36 -5.96 17.83
N THR A 486 2.28 -7.13 17.23
CA THR A 486 1.74 -8.35 17.89
C THR A 486 2.83 -9.29 18.39
N LYS A 487 4.10 -9.06 18.04
CA LYS A 487 5.23 -9.95 18.31
C LYS A 487 5.02 -11.34 17.71
N ASP A 488 4.46 -11.39 16.50
CA ASP A 488 4.22 -12.64 15.78
C ASP A 488 5.55 -13.31 15.39
N SER A 489 5.70 -14.61 15.65
CA SER A 489 6.93 -15.35 15.37
C SER A 489 7.10 -15.70 13.89
N ARG A 490 6.05 -15.59 13.08
CA ARG A 490 6.08 -15.91 11.66
C ARG A 490 6.95 -14.95 10.85
N SER A 491 7.39 -15.37 9.66
CA SER A 491 7.99 -14.45 8.69
C SER A 491 6.95 -13.47 8.14
N VAL A 492 7.39 -12.37 7.54
CA VAL A 492 6.47 -11.36 6.97
C VAL A 492 5.63 -11.98 5.86
N GLU A 493 6.22 -12.86 5.05
CA GLU A 493 5.59 -13.58 3.94
C GLU A 493 4.53 -14.56 4.48
N ALA A 494 4.84 -15.27 5.57
CA ALA A 494 3.88 -16.15 6.21
C ALA A 494 2.70 -15.38 6.84
N ILE A 495 2.94 -14.18 7.40
CA ILE A 495 1.88 -13.29 7.89
C ILE A 495 1.03 -12.76 6.73
N MET A 496 1.65 -12.36 5.61
CA MET A 496 0.92 -11.96 4.41
C MET A 496 0.01 -13.09 3.93
N LYS A 497 0.55 -14.31 3.79
CA LYS A 497 -0.22 -15.48 3.39
C LYS A 497 -1.35 -15.78 4.36
N ALA A 498 -1.15 -15.59 5.66
CA ALA A 498 -2.19 -15.75 6.67
C ALA A 498 -3.35 -14.74 6.49
N TYR A 499 -3.08 -13.52 6.04
CA TYR A 499 -4.16 -12.58 5.65
C TYR A 499 -4.85 -13.00 4.35
N GLU A 500 -4.08 -13.51 3.36
CA GLU A 500 -4.61 -13.99 2.08
C GLU A 500 -5.52 -15.22 2.23
N THR A 501 -5.21 -16.11 3.18
CA THR A 501 -6.05 -17.28 3.52
C THR A 501 -7.18 -16.94 4.50
N GLY A 502 -7.18 -15.73 5.07
CA GLY A 502 -8.14 -15.31 6.09
C GLY A 502 -7.90 -15.90 7.48
N GLU A 503 -6.74 -16.52 7.73
CA GLU A 503 -6.31 -16.91 9.07
C GLU A 503 -6.14 -15.68 9.96
N LEU A 504 -5.58 -14.60 9.41
CA LEU A 504 -5.57 -13.27 10.00
C LEU A 504 -6.55 -12.36 9.27
N SER A 505 -7.08 -11.36 9.98
CA SER A 505 -7.97 -10.35 9.41
C SER A 505 -7.50 -8.94 9.78
N VAL A 506 -7.65 -8.00 8.86
CA VAL A 506 -7.24 -6.60 9.05
C VAL A 506 -8.36 -5.83 9.74
N PRO A 507 -8.19 -5.38 11.00
CA PRO A 507 -9.18 -4.54 11.65
C PRO A 507 -9.40 -3.24 10.86
N CYS A 508 -10.67 -2.88 10.66
CA CYS A 508 -11.05 -1.75 9.82
C CYS A 508 -11.98 -0.81 10.58
N VAL A 509 -11.79 0.49 10.39
CA VAL A 509 -12.58 1.56 11.01
C VAL A 509 -13.03 2.51 9.91
N MET A 510 -14.33 2.78 9.85
CA MET A 510 -14.91 3.80 8.97
C MET A 510 -14.76 5.17 9.59
N LEU A 511 -14.31 6.12 8.79
CA LEU A 511 -14.27 7.54 9.11
C LEU A 511 -15.46 8.23 8.46
N GLN A 512 -16.49 8.51 9.25
CA GLN A 512 -17.66 9.28 8.81
C GLN A 512 -17.41 10.76 9.13
N CYS A 513 -17.46 11.62 8.11
CA CYS A 513 -17.28 13.06 8.29
C CYS A 513 -18.59 13.59 8.87
N ILE A 514 -18.50 14.29 9.98
CA ILE A 514 -19.68 14.87 10.67
C ILE A 514 -19.64 16.40 10.69
N GLY A 515 -18.53 17.00 10.26
CA GLY A 515 -18.39 18.44 10.15
C GLY A 515 -16.95 18.85 9.86
N PHE A 516 -16.74 20.14 9.70
CA PHE A 516 -15.42 20.75 9.56
C PHE A 516 -15.28 21.86 10.60
N ASP A 517 -14.28 21.79 11.48
CA ASP A 517 -14.06 22.83 12.50
C ASP A 517 -13.30 24.00 11.87
N GLU A 518 -14.06 24.94 11.30
CA GLU A 518 -13.55 26.12 10.61
C GLU A 518 -12.72 27.02 11.52
N ASN A 519 -13.04 27.06 12.81
CA ASN A 519 -12.31 27.88 13.76
C ASN A 519 -10.95 27.27 14.10
N LEU A 520 -10.91 25.95 14.31
CA LEU A 520 -9.65 25.22 14.47
C LEU A 520 -8.78 25.38 13.22
N TYR A 521 -9.36 25.21 12.04
CA TYR A 521 -8.64 25.39 10.77
C TYR A 521 -8.06 26.81 10.63
N THR A 522 -8.90 27.83 10.81
CA THR A 522 -8.47 29.24 10.73
C THR A 522 -7.36 29.55 11.73
N ALA A 523 -7.48 29.04 12.96
CA ALA A 523 -6.45 29.21 13.98
C ALA A 523 -5.14 28.49 13.63
N LEU A 524 -5.20 27.29 13.04
CA LEU A 524 -4.01 26.56 12.57
C LEU A 524 -3.31 27.32 11.43
N VAL A 525 -4.06 27.81 10.45
CA VAL A 525 -3.51 28.61 9.34
C VAL A 525 -2.89 29.90 9.88
N ALA A 526 -3.57 30.61 10.78
CA ALA A 526 -3.05 31.82 11.41
C ALA A 526 -1.76 31.57 12.20
N GLN A 527 -1.67 30.44 12.93
CA GLN A 527 -0.43 30.06 13.64
C GLN A 527 0.69 29.64 12.68
N ALA A 528 0.36 28.99 11.56
CA ALA A 528 1.35 28.61 10.55
C ALA A 528 1.89 29.81 9.76
N ALA A 529 1.09 30.87 9.60
CA ALA A 529 1.50 32.12 8.97
C ALA A 529 2.40 32.98 9.87
N LYS A 530 2.39 32.76 11.19
CA LYS A 530 3.30 33.48 12.08
C LYS A 530 4.73 33.04 11.79
N PRO A 531 5.66 33.99 11.58
CA PRO A 531 7.06 33.65 11.43
C PRO A 531 7.50 32.87 12.67
N PRO A 532 8.28 31.78 12.51
CA PRO A 532 8.75 31.01 13.65
C PRO A 532 9.47 31.95 14.60
N ALA A 533 8.95 32.10 15.84
CA ALA A 533 9.52 32.96 16.87
C ALA A 533 11.00 32.64 17.19
N SER A 534 11.50 31.51 16.69
CA SER A 534 12.84 30.98 16.87
C SER A 534 13.95 31.58 15.99
N ALA A 535 13.71 32.69 15.25
CA ALA A 535 14.85 33.50 14.79
C ALA A 535 15.56 34.22 15.96
N GLN A 536 14.93 34.35 17.12
CA GLN A 536 15.54 34.98 18.31
C GLN A 536 16.08 34.00 19.36
N TRP A 537 15.65 32.72 19.38
CA TRP A 537 16.13 31.76 20.39
C TRP A 537 17.54 31.23 20.15
N LYS A 538 18.14 31.43 18.96
CA LYS A 538 19.55 31.08 18.71
C LYS A 538 20.57 32.02 19.36
N LYS A 539 20.16 33.11 20.04
CA LYS A 539 21.09 34.06 20.67
C LYS A 539 21.28 33.92 22.19
N ILE A 540 20.54 33.03 22.87
CA ILE A 540 20.63 32.94 24.35
C ILE A 540 21.39 31.69 24.83
N SER A 541 21.62 30.67 23.98
CA SER A 541 22.29 29.44 24.42
C SER A 541 23.80 29.38 24.16
N SER A 542 24.48 30.48 23.81
CA SER A 542 25.93 30.48 23.54
C SER A 542 26.80 31.04 24.67
N SER A 543 26.30 31.25 25.89
CA SER A 543 27.10 31.85 26.99
C SER A 543 27.10 31.12 28.33
N SER A 544 26.54 29.92 28.47
CA SER A 544 26.71 29.13 29.72
C SER A 544 27.32 27.77 29.44
N SER A 545 28.63 27.75 29.58
CA SER A 545 29.49 26.59 29.72
C SER A 545 29.00 25.57 30.76
N SER A 546 29.31 24.30 30.46
CA SER A 546 29.63 23.24 31.43
C SER A 546 28.58 22.85 32.48
N ARG A 547 27.79 21.80 32.17
CA ARG A 547 27.83 20.53 32.94
C ARG A 547 27.06 19.42 32.20
N SER A 548 27.85 18.47 31.75
CA SER A 548 27.49 17.14 31.25
C SER A 548 26.38 16.49 32.09
N ASN A 549 25.19 16.35 31.50
CA ASN A 549 24.23 15.30 31.86
C ASN A 549 23.85 14.58 30.57
N LYS A 550 24.69 13.61 30.24
CA LYS A 550 24.54 12.66 29.14
C LYS A 550 23.36 11.73 29.49
N ARG A 551 22.13 12.16 29.22
CA ARG A 551 20.99 11.26 29.09
C ARG A 551 20.82 10.94 27.61
N ALA A 552 20.92 9.66 27.31
CA ALA A 552 20.78 9.07 25.99
C ALA A 552 19.54 9.64 25.29
N LEU A 553 19.83 10.36 24.20
CA LEU A 553 18.89 10.62 23.13
C LEU A 553 18.97 9.35 22.29
N ASP A 554 18.00 8.46 22.45
CA ASP A 554 17.90 7.25 21.65
C ASP A 554 17.64 7.62 20.20
N ASP A 555 18.67 7.41 19.37
CA ASP A 555 18.55 7.21 17.93
C ASP A 555 17.67 5.98 17.70
N TYR A 556 16.43 6.21 17.27
CA TYR A 556 15.56 5.18 16.69
C TYR A 556 15.32 5.53 15.22
N ASP A 557 16.27 5.13 14.38
CA ASP A 557 16.05 4.92 12.96
C ASP A 557 16.78 3.63 12.54
N ALA A 558 16.00 2.71 11.96
CA ALA A 558 16.38 1.41 11.37
C ALA A 558 16.74 0.24 12.31
N ASP A 559 15.71 -0.52 12.74
CA ASP A 559 15.88 -1.94 13.13
C ASP A 559 16.06 -2.80 11.85
N GLN A 560 17.32 -3.04 11.48
CA GLN A 560 17.76 -4.23 10.74
C GLN A 560 18.70 -5.04 11.66
N ASP A 561 18.41 -6.34 11.79
CA ASP A 561 19.27 -7.43 12.29
C ASP A 561 20.22 -7.13 13.47
N ASP A 562 19.78 -7.44 14.70
CA ASP A 562 20.71 -7.88 15.75
C ASP A 562 20.08 -8.94 16.67
N SER A 563 20.00 -10.17 16.15
CA SER A 563 19.75 -11.36 16.97
C SER A 563 21.01 -12.22 17.07
N SER A 564 22.14 -11.66 17.54
CA SER A 564 23.24 -12.51 18.04
C SER A 564 24.28 -11.77 18.89
N ARG A 565 23.88 -11.09 19.97
CA ARG A 565 24.87 -10.61 20.95
C ARG A 565 24.38 -10.37 22.38
N HIS A 566 23.79 -11.38 23.02
CA HIS A 566 23.68 -11.41 24.50
C HIS A 566 24.22 -12.73 25.06
N LYS A 567 25.55 -12.84 25.15
CA LYS A 567 26.24 -13.76 26.08
C LYS A 567 27.46 -13.06 26.69
N ARG A 568 27.49 -13.10 28.03
CA ARG A 568 28.61 -12.88 28.95
C ARG A 568 29.07 -11.44 29.23
N ARG A 569 28.66 -10.92 30.40
CA ARG A 569 29.60 -10.37 31.41
C ARG A 569 28.91 -10.20 32.77
N THR A 570 29.11 -11.17 33.66
CA THR A 570 28.95 -11.02 35.11
C THR A 570 30.10 -11.78 35.77
N LEU A 571 31.13 -11.06 36.22
CA LEU A 571 32.11 -11.54 37.19
C LEU A 571 32.37 -10.43 38.21
N THR A 572 31.60 -10.51 39.30
CA THR A 572 32.03 -10.47 40.70
C THR A 572 33.37 -9.80 41.05
N THR A 573 33.29 -8.66 41.72
CA THR A 573 34.31 -8.14 42.64
C THR A 573 34.16 -8.82 44.00
N SER A 574 35.19 -9.58 44.42
CA SER A 574 35.29 -10.16 45.76
C SER A 574 36.12 -9.27 46.68
N ARG A 575 35.63 -9.16 47.91
CA ARG A 575 36.18 -8.48 49.09
C ARG A 575 37.54 -9.07 49.51
N ARG A 576 38.43 -8.19 49.95
CA ARG A 576 39.66 -8.50 50.69
C ARG A 576 39.39 -8.25 52.18
N ALA A 577 39.60 -9.27 53.00
CA ALA A 577 39.71 -9.17 54.46
C ALA A 577 40.77 -10.19 54.90
N SER A 578 41.95 -9.67 55.24
CA SER A 578 42.97 -10.19 56.18
C SER A 578 44.08 -9.15 56.22
#